data_AF-A0A7V9ESN5-F1
#
_entry.id   AF-A0A7V9ESN5-F1
#
_cell.length_a   1.000
_cell.length_b   1.000
_cell.length_c   1.000
_cell.angle_alpha   90.00
_cell.angle_beta   90.00
_cell.angle_gamma   90.00
#
_symmetry.space_group_name_H-M   'P 1'
#
loop_
_entity.id
_entity.type
_entity.pdbx_description
1 polymer ?
#
loop_
_entity_poly.entity_id
_entity_poly.type
_entity_poly.pdbx_seq_one_letter_code
_entity_poly.pdbx_strand_id
1 'polypeptide(L)'
;MGAETADFPLVAQAARLIRITNGKKTDSVELLTSRPPEQLAALDWLQLNRQSWGIESGLHQRLDVSHLDDLSRVRKPRSMLFMGMFRRLSNSLCMHWISKQPRSHHKTTTDFFSVMNAHHHRYAFRSLFAARPSFSCPS
;
A
#
# COMPACT_ATOMS: atom_id res chain seq x y z
N MET A 1 26.21 7.84 20.22
CA MET A 1 26.65 6.45 20.02
C MET A 1 26.58 6.17 18.53
N GLY A 2 27.68 5.76 17.90
CA GLY A 2 27.74 5.48 16.47
C GLY A 2 27.03 4.16 16.12
N ALA A 3 26.58 4.05 14.86
CA ALA A 3 25.86 2.90 14.32
C ALA A 3 26.64 1.57 14.43
N GLU A 4 27.94 1.61 14.68
CA GLU A 4 28.80 0.43 14.88
C GLU A 4 28.51 -0.36 16.17
N THR A 5 27.61 0.11 17.03
CA THR A 5 27.24 -0.59 18.27
C THR A 5 26.08 -1.60 18.06
N ALA A 6 25.56 -1.75 16.85
CA ALA A 6 24.32 -2.50 16.60
C ALA A 6 24.50 -3.89 15.95
N ASP A 7 25.72 -4.37 15.67
CA ASP A 7 25.97 -5.62 14.93
C ASP A 7 25.31 -5.71 13.53
N PHE A 8 24.82 -4.60 12.99
CA PHE A 8 24.20 -4.53 11.67
C PHE A 8 25.12 -3.76 10.71
N PRO A 9 25.90 -4.45 9.84
CA PRO A 9 26.99 -3.85 9.06
C PRO A 9 26.53 -2.84 7.99
N LEU A 10 25.22 -2.76 7.71
CA LEU A 10 24.65 -1.87 6.70
C LEU A 10 23.79 -0.75 7.29
N VAL A 11 23.82 -0.55 8.61
CA VAL A 11 23.05 0.51 9.27
C VAL A 11 23.86 1.80 9.24
N ALA A 12 23.30 2.82 8.61
CA ALA A 12 23.88 4.17 8.58
C ALA A 12 23.34 5.06 9.71
N GLN A 13 22.12 4.80 10.18
CA GLN A 13 21.53 5.48 11.34
C GLN A 13 20.40 4.64 11.97
N ALA A 14 20.07 4.97 13.22
CA ALA A 14 18.97 4.38 13.97
C ALA A 14 18.05 5.47 14.53
N ALA A 15 16.79 5.13 14.77
CA ALA A 15 15.81 6.02 15.38
C ALA A 15 14.93 5.28 16.39
N ARG A 16 14.61 5.94 17.50
CA ARG A 16 13.60 5.45 18.45
C ARG A 16 12.28 6.19 18.24
N LEU A 17 11.23 5.44 17.94
CA LEU A 17 9.88 5.97 17.82
C LEU A 17 9.06 5.64 19.06
N ILE A 18 8.58 6.66 19.76
CA ILE A 18 7.66 6.50 20.88
C ILE A 18 6.22 6.58 20.37
N ARG A 19 5.41 5.58 20.70
CA ARG A 19 4.01 5.46 20.30
C ARG A 19 3.12 5.64 21.52
N ILE A 20 2.25 6.64 21.44
CA ILE A 20 1.24 6.93 22.44
C ILE A 20 -0.11 6.68 21.80
N THR A 21 -0.88 5.75 22.36
CA THR A 21 -2.24 5.42 21.91
C THR A 21 -3.18 5.54 23.09
N ASN A 22 -4.30 6.25 22.91
CA ASN A 22 -5.27 6.45 23.98
C ASN A 22 -5.72 5.11 24.59
N GLY A 23 -5.67 5.01 25.93
CA GLY A 23 -6.06 3.82 26.67
C GLY A 23 -5.06 2.65 26.60
N LYS A 24 -3.87 2.84 25.99
CA LYS A 24 -2.80 1.83 25.96
C LYS A 24 -1.52 2.35 26.61
N LYS A 25 -0.68 1.42 27.09
CA LYS A 25 0.66 1.76 27.58
C LYS A 25 1.48 2.37 26.44
N THR A 26 2.33 3.34 26.79
CA THR A 26 3.32 3.88 25.86
C THR A 26 4.25 2.76 25.44
N ASP A 27 4.49 2.66 24.14
CA ASP A 27 5.37 1.66 23.54
C ASP A 27 6.46 2.35 22.72
N SER A 28 7.59 1.69 22.53
CA SER A 28 8.72 2.20 21.76
C SER A 28 9.18 1.19 20.73
N VAL A 29 9.46 1.66 19.52
CA VAL A 29 10.02 0.86 18.44
C VAL A 29 11.37 1.43 18.04
N GLU A 30 12.37 0.55 17.95
CA GLU A 30 13.67 0.87 17.38
C GLU A 30 13.64 0.62 15.87
N LEU A 31 14.11 1.59 15.10
CA LEU A 31 14.12 1.57 13.64
C LEU A 31 15.56 1.69 13.15
N LEU A 32 15.88 0.92 12.11
CA LEU A 32 17.21 0.87 11.50
C LEU A 32 17.09 1.13 10.00
N THR A 33 18.08 1.81 9.42
CA THR A 33 18.12 2.07 7.97
C THR A 33 19.55 2.18 7.45
N SER A 34 19.74 1.86 6.17
CA SER A 34 20.96 2.12 5.42
C SER A 34 21.05 3.53 4.85
N ARG A 35 19.97 4.34 4.96
CA ARG A 35 19.98 5.74 4.53
C ARG A 35 20.77 6.59 5.54
N PRO A 36 21.72 7.44 5.11
CA PRO A 36 22.44 8.31 6.03
C PRO A 36 21.54 9.48 6.50
N PRO A 37 21.88 10.17 7.61
CA PRO A 37 21.05 11.24 8.19
C PRO A 37 20.67 12.36 7.22
N GLU A 38 21.52 12.65 6.23
CA GLU A 38 21.27 13.68 5.21
C GLU A 38 20.15 13.31 4.24
N GLN A 39 19.80 12.02 4.14
CA GLN A 39 18.73 11.51 3.26
C GLN A 39 17.45 11.14 4.00
N LEU A 40 17.47 11.16 5.33
CA LEU A 40 16.31 10.78 6.14
C LEU A 40 16.34 11.50 7.49
N ALA A 41 15.66 12.64 7.56
CA ALA A 41 15.55 13.41 8.79
C ALA A 41 14.50 12.80 9.74
N ALA A 42 14.46 13.28 10.99
CA ALA A 42 13.56 12.76 12.01
C ALA A 42 12.06 12.82 11.64
N LEU A 43 11.63 13.86 10.91
CA LEU A 43 10.24 13.95 10.44
C LEU A 43 9.94 12.94 9.33
N ASP A 44 10.90 12.65 8.46
CA ASP A 44 10.76 11.64 7.40
C ASP A 44 10.62 10.24 7.98
N TRP A 45 11.37 9.93 9.06
CA TRP A 45 11.20 8.69 9.83
C TRP A 45 9.75 8.50 10.30
N LEU A 46 9.18 9.54 10.92
CA LEU A 46 7.81 9.50 11.40
C LEU A 46 6.80 9.33 10.25
N GLN A 47 7.01 10.04 9.14
CA GLN A 47 6.16 9.94 7.96
C GLN A 47 6.21 8.53 7.35
N LEU A 48 7.40 7.97 7.11
CA LEU A 48 7.57 6.63 6.54
C LEU A 48 6.98 5.55 7.44
N ASN A 49 7.19 5.63 8.77
CA ASN A 49 6.58 4.69 9.71
C ASN A 49 5.05 4.79 9.73
N ARG A 50 4.47 5.99 9.53
CA ARG A 50 3.00 6.11 9.37
C ARG A 50 2.54 5.54 8.03
N GLN A 51 3.29 5.77 6.95
CA GLN A 51 2.96 5.27 5.62
C GLN A 51 3.06 3.74 5.51
N SER A 52 3.90 3.08 6.31
CA SER A 52 3.97 1.61 6.31
C SER A 52 2.64 0.96 6.68
N TRP A 53 1.85 1.59 7.57
CA TRP A 53 0.47 1.17 7.87
C TRP A 53 -0.48 1.29 6.68
N GLY A 54 -0.13 2.09 5.67
CA GLY A 54 -0.86 2.17 4.42
C GLY A 54 -0.77 0.88 3.60
N ILE A 55 0.18 -0.02 3.88
CA ILE A 55 0.19 -1.36 3.28
C ILE A 55 -0.95 -2.20 3.90
N GLU A 56 -1.05 -2.21 5.22
CA GLU A 56 -2.05 -3.03 5.92
C GLU A 56 -3.47 -2.50 5.74
N SER A 57 -3.68 -1.22 6.06
CA SER A 57 -5.00 -0.57 5.96
C SER A 57 -5.37 -0.16 4.53
N GLY A 58 -4.37 0.13 3.70
CA GLY A 58 -4.57 0.58 2.32
C GLY A 58 -4.62 -0.57 1.31
N LEU A 59 -3.83 -1.63 1.48
CA LEU A 59 -3.73 -2.69 0.47
C LEU A 59 -4.28 -4.03 0.97
N HIS A 60 -3.82 -4.54 2.12
CA HIS A 60 -4.22 -5.87 2.62
C HIS A 60 -5.71 -5.95 2.90
N GLN A 61 -6.27 -5.01 3.67
CA GLN A 61 -7.70 -5.02 3.98
C GLN A 61 -8.59 -5.07 2.72
N ARG A 62 -8.18 -4.44 1.62
CA ARG A 62 -8.94 -4.47 0.35
C ARG A 62 -8.89 -5.85 -0.29
N LEU A 63 -7.78 -6.56 -0.20
CA LEU A 63 -7.67 -7.94 -0.68
C LEU A 63 -8.61 -8.86 0.12
N ASP A 64 -8.56 -8.76 1.44
CA ASP A 64 -9.32 -9.65 2.31
C ASP A 64 -10.82 -9.36 2.23
N VAL A 65 -11.21 -8.08 2.32
CA VAL A 65 -12.61 -7.67 2.46
C VAL A 65 -13.29 -7.34 1.14
N SER A 66 -12.60 -6.67 0.21
CA SER A 66 -13.22 -6.26 -1.06
C SER A 66 -13.02 -7.28 -2.18
N HIS A 67 -11.85 -7.92 -2.25
CA HIS A 67 -11.58 -9.01 -3.21
C HIS A 67 -11.98 -10.38 -2.68
N LEU A 68 -12.32 -10.48 -1.39
CA LEU A 68 -12.70 -11.71 -0.70
C LEU A 68 -11.61 -12.78 -0.85
N ASP A 69 -10.35 -12.39 -0.61
CA ASP A 69 -9.19 -13.29 -0.73
C ASP A 69 -9.37 -14.55 0.12
N ASP A 70 -9.76 -14.36 1.38
CA ASP A 70 -9.97 -15.44 2.35
C ASP A 70 -11.12 -16.38 1.97
N LEU A 71 -12.11 -15.89 1.23
CA LEU A 71 -13.26 -16.69 0.78
C LEU A 71 -13.00 -17.41 -0.54
N SER A 72 -11.81 -17.25 -1.14
CA SER A 72 -11.49 -17.94 -2.39
C SER A 72 -11.58 -19.45 -2.24
N ARG A 73 -12.21 -20.10 -3.22
CA ARG A 73 -12.34 -21.55 -3.31
C ARG A 73 -11.23 -22.20 -4.16
N VAL A 74 -10.31 -21.40 -4.71
CA VAL A 74 -9.17 -21.94 -5.46
C VAL A 74 -8.26 -22.68 -4.48
N ARG A 75 -7.91 -23.94 -4.79
CA ARG A 75 -7.07 -24.79 -3.93
C ARG A 75 -5.76 -25.22 -4.57
N LYS A 76 -5.58 -25.03 -5.88
CA LYS A 76 -4.34 -25.37 -6.58
C LYS A 76 -3.30 -24.26 -6.36
N PRO A 77 -2.08 -24.55 -5.86
CA PRO A 77 -1.09 -23.53 -5.51
C PRO A 77 -0.76 -22.55 -6.64
N ARG A 78 -0.53 -23.05 -7.86
CA ARG A 78 -0.26 -22.19 -9.03
C ARG A 78 -1.45 -21.28 -9.36
N SER A 79 -2.67 -21.82 -9.29
CA SER A 79 -3.88 -21.03 -9.54
C SER A 79 -4.10 -19.96 -8.45
N MET A 80 -3.80 -20.28 -7.19
CA MET A 80 -3.83 -19.30 -6.09
C MET A 80 -2.82 -18.18 -6.32
N LEU A 81 -1.59 -18.52 -6.76
CA LEU A 81 -0.57 -17.54 -7.09
C LEU A 81 -1.03 -16.58 -8.19
N PHE A 82 -1.51 -17.11 -9.32
CA PHE A 82 -2.01 -16.28 -10.42
C PHE A 82 -3.15 -15.37 -9.97
N MET A 83 -4.14 -15.93 -9.27
CA MET A 83 -5.26 -15.15 -8.75
C MET A 83 -4.78 -14.04 -7.79
N GLY A 84 -3.85 -14.35 -6.89
CA GLY A 84 -3.27 -13.39 -5.95
C GLY A 84 -2.49 -12.27 -6.65
N MET A 85 -1.79 -12.57 -7.75
CA MET A 85 -1.12 -11.56 -8.58
C MET A 85 -2.12 -10.63 -9.27
N PHE A 86 -3.17 -11.18 -9.89
CA PHE A 86 -4.19 -10.35 -10.57
C PHE A 86 -4.97 -9.47 -9.60
N ARG A 87 -5.28 -9.97 -8.40
CA ARG A 87 -5.97 -9.18 -7.38
C ARG A 87 -5.09 -8.04 -6.86
N ARG A 88 -3.80 -8.28 -6.65
CA ARG A 88 -2.82 -7.22 -6.31
C ARG A 88 -2.69 -6.19 -7.42
N LEU A 89 -2.61 -6.62 -8.68
CA LEU A 89 -2.62 -5.71 -9.83
C LEU A 89 -3.90 -4.86 -9.87
N SER A 90 -5.07 -5.49 -9.70
CA SER A 90 -6.35 -4.78 -9.64
C SER A 90 -6.39 -3.77 -8.49
N ASN A 91 -5.83 -4.12 -7.33
CA ASN A 91 -5.76 -3.24 -6.17
C ASN A 91 -4.83 -2.04 -6.45
N SER A 92 -3.68 -2.25 -7.11
CA SER A 92 -2.80 -1.16 -7.55
C SER A 92 -3.50 -0.21 -8.52
N LEU A 93 -4.27 -0.74 -9.48
CA LEU A 93 -5.10 0.08 -10.38
C LEU A 93 -6.16 0.86 -9.59
N CYS A 94 -6.87 0.21 -8.67
CA CYS A 94 -7.84 0.87 -7.79
C CYS A 94 -7.22 2.04 -7.02
N MET A 95 -6.07 1.82 -6.37
CA MET A 95 -5.38 2.88 -5.63
C MET A 95 -4.94 4.03 -6.54
N HIS A 96 -4.47 3.73 -7.75
CA HIS A 96 -4.14 4.75 -8.73
C HIS A 96 -5.39 5.55 -9.13
N TRP A 97 -6.51 4.87 -9.42
CA TRP A 97 -7.77 5.53 -9.79
C TRP A 97 -8.28 6.45 -8.67
N ILE A 98 -8.33 5.96 -7.42
CA ILE A 98 -8.76 6.73 -6.25
C ILE A 98 -7.91 8.00 -6.11
N SER A 99 -6.58 7.89 -6.31
CA SER A 99 -5.66 9.03 -6.21
C SER A 99 -5.96 10.16 -7.21
N LYS A 100 -6.65 9.84 -8.31
CA LYS A 100 -7.04 10.78 -9.36
C LYS A 100 -8.47 11.30 -9.23
N GLN A 101 -9.26 10.78 -8.29
CA GLN A 101 -10.65 11.20 -8.12
C GLN A 101 -10.78 12.49 -7.28
N PRO A 102 -11.74 13.37 -7.59
CA PRO A 102 -12.17 14.40 -6.67
C PRO A 102 -12.66 13.77 -5.36
N ARG A 103 -12.28 14.36 -4.22
CA ARG A 103 -12.61 13.84 -2.88
C ARG A 103 -12.24 12.35 -2.74
N SER A 104 -11.00 12.01 -3.07
CA SER A 104 -10.45 10.65 -3.04
C SER A 104 -10.74 9.88 -1.75
N HIS A 105 -10.80 10.56 -0.60
CA HIS A 105 -11.13 10.00 0.71
C HIS A 105 -12.55 9.41 0.81
N HIS A 106 -13.48 9.78 -0.08
CA HIS A 106 -14.82 9.21 -0.15
C HIS A 106 -14.96 8.06 -1.14
N LYS A 107 -13.89 7.69 -1.86
CA LYS A 107 -13.95 6.64 -2.88
C LYS A 107 -13.51 5.30 -2.29
N THR A 108 -14.28 4.27 -2.63
CA THR A 108 -14.11 2.91 -2.13
C THR A 108 -13.71 1.95 -3.26
N THR A 109 -13.25 0.75 -2.90
CA THR A 109 -13.00 -0.33 -3.86
C THR A 109 -14.27 -0.74 -4.61
N THR A 110 -15.44 -0.66 -3.95
CA THR A 110 -16.74 -0.93 -4.57
C THR A 110 -17.08 0.10 -5.64
N ASP A 111 -16.81 1.39 -5.40
CA ASP A 111 -17.01 2.44 -6.41
C ASP A 111 -16.14 2.17 -7.64
N PHE A 112 -14.89 1.78 -7.41
CA PHE A 112 -13.97 1.39 -8.49
C PHE A 112 -14.52 0.22 -9.31
N PHE A 113 -14.99 -0.86 -8.67
CA PHE A 113 -15.58 -1.99 -9.37
C PHE A 113 -16.83 -1.60 -10.16
N SER A 114 -17.72 -0.78 -9.58
CA SER A 114 -18.92 -0.29 -10.25
C SER A 114 -18.58 0.49 -11.52
N VAL A 115 -17.63 1.43 -11.46
CA VAL A 115 -17.17 2.21 -12.62
C VAL A 115 -16.51 1.31 -13.67
N MET A 116 -15.62 0.41 -13.24
CA MET A 116 -14.95 -0.49 -14.18
C MET A 116 -15.95 -1.42 -14.88
N ASN A 117 -16.94 -1.95 -14.16
CA ASN A 117 -17.96 -2.82 -14.71
C ASN A 117 -18.89 -2.07 -15.69
N ALA A 118 -19.35 -0.87 -15.33
CA ALA A 118 -20.20 -0.03 -16.18
C ALA A 118 -19.58 0.28 -17.55
N HIS A 119 -18.25 0.26 -17.63
CA HIS A 119 -17.50 0.52 -18.85
C HIS A 119 -16.80 -0.72 -19.42
N HIS A 120 -17.26 -1.93 -19.06
CA HIS A 120 -16.72 -3.21 -19.53
C HIS A 120 -15.19 -3.29 -19.42
N HIS A 121 -14.64 -2.75 -18.33
CA HIS A 121 -13.20 -2.68 -18.01
C HIS A 121 -12.34 -1.96 -19.06
N ARG A 122 -12.93 -1.20 -19.99
CA ARG A 122 -12.20 -0.50 -21.06
C ARG A 122 -11.09 0.40 -20.53
N TYR A 123 -11.32 1.09 -19.40
CA TYR A 123 -10.30 1.95 -18.79
C TYR A 123 -9.10 1.14 -18.28
N ALA A 124 -9.33 -0.01 -17.65
CA ALA A 124 -8.25 -0.85 -17.14
C ALA A 124 -7.38 -1.39 -18.29
N PHE A 125 -8.01 -1.83 -19.37
CA PHE A 125 -7.29 -2.28 -20.56
C PHE A 125 -6.52 -1.16 -21.26
N ARG A 126 -7.09 0.06 -21.35
CA ARG A 126 -6.38 1.23 -21.89
C ARG A 126 -5.11 1.53 -21.10
N SER A 127 -5.12 1.40 -19.78
CA SER A 127 -3.92 1.62 -18.96
C SER A 127 -2.81 0.59 -19.19
N LEU A 128 -3.17 -0.61 -19.65
CA LEU A 128 -2.21 -1.69 -19.92
C LEU A 128 -1.66 -1.63 -21.36
N PHE A 129 -2.48 -1.23 -22.32
CA PHE A 129 -2.17 -1.38 -23.75
C PHE A 129 -1.96 -0.07 -24.52
N ALA A 130 -2.34 1.09 -23.97
CA ALA A 130 -2.15 2.35 -24.69
C ALA A 130 -0.68 2.77 -24.71
N ALA A 131 -0.22 3.29 -25.86
CA ALA A 131 1.11 3.90 -26.00
C ALA A 131 1.33 5.08 -25.03
N ARG A 132 0.24 5.73 -24.60
CA ARG A 132 0.22 6.73 -23.53
C ARG A 132 -0.91 6.37 -22.56
N PRO A 133 -0.63 5.59 -21.51
CA PRO A 133 -1.67 5.11 -20.61
C PRO A 133 -2.26 6.28 -19.82
N SER A 134 -3.59 6.37 -19.81
CA SER A 134 -4.34 7.25 -18.93
C SER A 134 -5.42 6.45 -18.21
N PHE A 135 -5.68 6.83 -16.95
CA PHE A 135 -6.70 6.20 -16.12
C PHE A 135 -7.75 7.20 -15.63
N SER A 136 -8.09 8.15 -16.50
CA SER A 136 -9.16 9.12 -16.31
C SER A 136 -10.49 8.50 -16.73
N CYS A 137 -11.29 8.08 -15.76
CA CYS A 137 -12.71 7.81 -15.98
C CYS A 137 -13.48 9.14 -15.92
N PRO A 138 -14.50 9.36 -16.75
CA PRO A 138 -15.42 10.47 -16.57
C PRO A 138 -16.12 10.35 -15.21
N SER A 139 -16.23 11.47 -14.52
CA SER A 139 -16.88 11.62 -13.21
C SER A 139 -18.38 11.49 -13.30
#